data_AF-A0A2L0NFC7-F1
#
_entry.id   AF-A0A2L0NFC7-F1
#
_cell.length_a   1.000
_cell.length_b   1.000
_cell.length_c   1.000
_cell.angle_alpha   90.00
_cell.angle_beta   90.00
_cell.angle_gamma   90.00
#
_symmetry.space_group_name_H-M   'P 1'
#
loop_
_entity.id
_entity.type
_entity.pdbx_description
1 polymer ?
#
loop_
_entity_poly.entity_id
_entity_poly.type
_entity_poly.pdbx_seq_one_letter_code
_entity_poly.pdbx_strand_id
1 'polypeptide(L)'
;MLIMVGAQSALEDIEGGVPAGQWHLVLAQTRYLVMVCCQAGGLRSGAEPYVAEDGGAIDPYTHVPAADWESGHRLISEAREFAAAAPSEERAGDWLRRVRSWVSEIEATLGLADPLPQLRSPEGMFGALRLVRGWHALADQLGLPPLLPTEWTKPL
;
A
#
# COMPACT_ATOMS: atom_id res chain seq x y z
N MET A 1 -2.81 -8.48 8.68
CA MET A 1 -3.17 -7.05 8.80
C MET A 1 -2.05 -6.12 8.33
N LEU A 2 -0.82 -6.22 8.87
CA LEU A 2 0.34 -5.40 8.46
C LEU A 2 0.64 -5.41 6.94
N ILE A 3 0.56 -6.58 6.29
CA ILE A 3 0.79 -6.74 4.85
C ILE A 3 -0.21 -5.87 4.05
N MET A 4 -1.48 -5.83 4.46
CA MET A 4 -2.49 -5.03 3.76
C MET A 4 -2.34 -3.53 3.94
N VAL A 5 -1.83 -3.09 5.09
CA VAL A 5 -1.43 -1.69 5.29
C VAL A 5 -0.31 -1.31 4.31
N GLY A 6 0.65 -2.20 4.07
CA GLY A 6 1.69 -1.99 3.06
C GLY A 6 1.12 -1.82 1.65
N ALA A 7 0.17 -2.70 1.26
CA ALA A 7 -0.48 -2.64 -0.05
C ALA A 7 -1.28 -1.34 -0.24
N GLN A 8 -2.09 -0.95 0.75
CA GLN A 8 -2.86 0.28 0.67
C GLN A 8 -1.97 1.53 0.64
N SER A 9 -0.91 1.57 1.45
CA SER A 9 0.03 2.70 1.45
C SER A 9 0.70 2.86 0.08
N ALA A 10 1.11 1.74 -0.53
CA ALA A 10 1.72 1.74 -1.86
C ALA A 10 0.70 2.18 -2.94
N LEU A 11 -0.55 1.71 -2.85
CA LEU A 11 -1.61 2.10 -3.77
C LEU A 11 -1.90 3.61 -3.70
N GLU A 12 -2.01 4.18 -2.49
CA GLU A 12 -2.23 5.62 -2.31
C GLU A 12 -1.07 6.45 -2.88
N ASP A 13 0.18 6.01 -2.70
CA ASP A 13 1.34 6.69 -3.27
C ASP A 13 1.37 6.60 -4.80
N ILE A 14 0.90 5.48 -5.38
CA ILE A 14 0.71 5.35 -6.84
C ILE A 14 -0.40 6.30 -7.31
N GLU A 15 -1.54 6.32 -6.64
CA GLU A 15 -2.69 7.18 -6.97
C GLU A 15 -2.36 8.67 -6.91
N GLY A 16 -1.50 9.09 -5.97
CA GLY A 16 -0.98 10.45 -5.90
C GLY A 16 0.16 10.71 -6.90
N GLY A 17 1.03 9.72 -7.13
CA GLY A 17 2.20 9.84 -7.99
C GLY A 17 1.87 9.95 -9.48
N VAL A 18 0.81 9.25 -9.94
CA VAL A 18 0.33 9.28 -11.34
C VAL A 18 -0.04 10.70 -11.80
N PRO A 19 -0.98 11.43 -11.15
CA PRO A 19 -1.34 12.79 -11.56
C PRO A 19 -0.20 13.79 -11.31
N ALA A 20 0.69 13.53 -10.36
CA ALA A 20 1.87 14.35 -10.10
C ALA A 20 3.03 14.11 -11.09
N GLY A 21 2.90 13.15 -12.01
CA GLY A 21 3.96 12.78 -12.98
C GLY A 21 5.23 12.20 -12.33
N GLN A 22 5.14 11.70 -11.09
CA GLN A 22 6.28 11.19 -10.33
C GLN A 22 6.56 9.71 -10.68
N TRP A 23 6.87 9.43 -11.95
CA TRP A 23 6.89 8.06 -12.49
C TRP A 23 7.94 7.13 -11.85
N HIS A 24 9.06 7.67 -11.35
CA HIS A 24 10.02 6.88 -10.58
C HIS A 24 9.47 6.42 -9.22
N LEU A 25 8.70 7.28 -8.52
CA LEU A 25 7.99 6.91 -7.30
C LEU A 25 6.93 5.86 -7.63
N VAL A 26 6.13 6.09 -8.68
CA VAL A 26 5.10 5.14 -9.15
C VAL A 26 5.71 3.77 -9.42
N LEU A 27 6.86 3.69 -10.10
CA LEU A 27 7.56 2.44 -10.35
C LEU A 27 8.06 1.77 -9.06
N ALA A 28 8.66 2.52 -8.15
CA ALA A 28 9.14 1.97 -6.88
C ALA A 28 7.98 1.40 -6.04
N GLN A 29 6.88 2.16 -5.93
CA GLN A 29 5.70 1.75 -5.20
C GLN A 29 4.95 0.61 -5.90
N THR A 30 4.92 0.56 -7.23
CA THR A 30 4.33 -0.57 -7.97
C THR A 30 5.08 -1.87 -7.68
N ARG A 31 6.42 -1.84 -7.60
CA ARG A 31 7.20 -3.03 -7.21
C ARG A 31 6.87 -3.47 -5.79
N TYR A 32 6.83 -2.53 -4.86
CA TYR A 32 6.49 -2.80 -3.47
C TYR A 32 5.07 -3.38 -3.34
N LEU A 33 4.09 -2.73 -3.97
CA LEU A 33 2.70 -3.18 -4.05
C LEU A 33 2.62 -4.63 -4.56
N VAL A 34 3.28 -4.94 -5.67
CA VAL A 34 3.25 -6.29 -6.25
C VAL A 34 3.81 -7.32 -5.29
N MET A 35 4.97 -7.06 -4.67
CA MET A 35 5.55 -8.00 -3.70
C MET A 35 4.60 -8.25 -2.52
N VAL A 36 4.04 -7.20 -1.94
CA VAL A 36 3.16 -7.29 -0.77
C VAL A 36 1.84 -7.99 -1.12
N CYS A 37 1.27 -7.71 -2.28
CA CYS A 37 0.05 -8.35 -2.75
C CYS A 37 0.27 -9.81 -3.14
N CYS A 38 1.40 -10.17 -3.77
CA CYS A 38 1.78 -11.56 -4.01
C CYS A 38 1.97 -12.32 -2.71
N GLN A 39 2.60 -11.71 -1.71
CA GLN A 39 2.73 -12.30 -0.38
C GLN A 39 1.36 -12.51 0.28
N ALA A 40 0.46 -11.52 0.24
CA ALA A 40 -0.89 -11.64 0.79
C ALA A 40 -1.70 -12.73 0.08
N GLY A 41 -1.69 -12.74 -1.25
CA GLY A 41 -2.36 -13.74 -2.07
C GLY A 41 -1.77 -15.13 -1.89
N GLY A 42 -0.45 -15.24 -1.71
CA GLY A 42 0.25 -16.51 -1.48
C GLY A 42 -0.23 -17.25 -0.24
N LEU A 43 -0.71 -16.55 0.79
CA LEU A 43 -1.25 -17.17 2.00
C LEU A 43 -2.42 -18.13 1.70
N ARG A 44 -3.20 -17.87 0.64
CA ARG A 44 -4.29 -18.77 0.21
C ARG A 44 -3.78 -20.05 -0.45
N SER A 45 -2.56 -20.02 -0.94
CA SER A 45 -1.92 -21.10 -1.70
C SER A 45 -0.84 -21.82 -0.90
N GLY A 46 -0.73 -21.53 0.41
CA GLY A 46 0.21 -22.17 1.31
C GLY A 46 1.58 -21.48 1.41
N ALA A 47 1.69 -20.21 0.99
CA ALA A 47 2.87 -19.41 1.28
C ALA A 47 3.04 -19.21 2.78
N GLU A 48 4.28 -19.11 3.23
CA GLU A 48 4.59 -18.91 4.64
C GLU A 48 4.34 -17.44 5.03
N PRO A 49 3.62 -17.16 6.12
CA PRO A 49 3.45 -15.79 6.59
C PRO A 49 4.81 -15.25 7.04
N TYR A 50 5.24 -14.14 6.44
CA TYR A 50 6.42 -13.44 6.92
C TYR A 50 6.15 -12.90 8.33
N VAL A 51 6.74 -13.56 9.33
CA VAL A 51 6.83 -13.05 10.69
C VAL A 51 8.28 -12.62 10.86
N ALA A 52 8.50 -11.31 11.01
CA ALA A 52 9.83 -10.69 11.03
C ALA A 52 10.63 -10.96 12.33
N GLU A 53 10.43 -12.12 12.96
CA GLU A 53 11.02 -12.47 14.26
C GLU A 53 11.78 -13.80 14.15
N ASP A 54 13.12 -13.72 14.09
CA ASP A 54 14.09 -14.76 14.46
C ASP A 54 13.81 -16.22 14.06
N GLY A 55 13.34 -16.49 12.83
CA GLY A 55 13.05 -17.86 12.40
C GLY A 55 13.31 -18.13 10.93
N GLY A 56 14.19 -19.11 10.64
CA GLY A 56 14.24 -19.90 9.40
C GLY A 56 14.48 -19.17 8.07
N ALA A 57 14.88 -19.92 7.04
CA ALA A 57 14.82 -19.43 5.66
C ALA A 57 13.35 -19.50 5.20
N ILE A 58 12.60 -18.42 5.43
CA ILE A 58 11.20 -18.28 5.02
C ILE A 58 11.16 -17.74 3.58
N ASP A 59 10.40 -18.37 2.69
CA ASP A 59 10.08 -17.79 1.38
C ASP A 59 8.60 -17.36 1.34
N PRO A 60 8.32 -16.05 1.54
CA PRO A 60 6.95 -15.54 1.61
C PRO A 60 6.23 -15.57 0.26
N TYR A 61 6.90 -16.03 -0.79
CA TYR A 61 6.36 -16.13 -2.15
C TYR A 61 6.21 -17.56 -2.63
N THR A 62 6.56 -18.56 -1.81
CA THR A 62 6.38 -19.96 -2.15
C THR A 62 4.91 -20.22 -2.46
N HIS A 63 4.63 -20.98 -3.53
CA HIS A 63 3.28 -21.36 -3.97
C HIS A 63 2.37 -20.22 -4.45
N VAL A 64 2.85 -18.98 -4.57
CA VAL A 64 2.08 -17.92 -5.24
C VAL A 64 1.76 -18.37 -6.68
N PRO A 65 0.49 -18.33 -7.11
CA PRO A 65 0.11 -18.71 -8.46
C PRO A 65 0.88 -17.92 -9.53
N ALA A 66 1.39 -18.62 -10.55
CA ALA A 66 2.16 -17.98 -11.63
C ALA A 66 1.39 -16.85 -12.32
N ALA A 67 0.07 -16.99 -12.47
CA ALA A 67 -0.79 -15.97 -13.07
C ALA A 67 -0.81 -14.65 -12.28
N ASP A 68 -0.73 -14.71 -10.93
CA ASP A 68 -0.68 -13.53 -10.07
C ASP A 68 0.67 -12.81 -10.26
N TRP A 69 1.77 -13.59 -10.28
CA TRP A 69 3.11 -13.10 -10.57
C TRP A 69 3.23 -12.43 -11.93
N GLU A 70 2.74 -13.09 -12.99
CA GLU A 70 2.76 -12.55 -14.35
C GLU A 70 1.95 -11.26 -14.46
N SER A 71 0.79 -11.19 -13.80
CA SER A 71 -0.05 -10.00 -13.77
C SER A 71 0.66 -8.83 -13.09
N GLY A 72 1.27 -9.06 -11.93
CA GLY A 72 2.09 -8.05 -11.25
C GLY A 72 3.30 -7.61 -12.08
N HIS A 73 3.98 -8.55 -12.73
CA HIS A 73 5.12 -8.25 -13.61
C HIS A 73 4.73 -7.37 -14.81
N ARG A 74 3.54 -7.57 -15.40
CA ARG A 74 3.02 -6.68 -16.45
C ARG A 74 2.86 -5.25 -15.93
N LEU A 75 2.25 -5.07 -14.76
CA LEU A 75 2.08 -3.75 -14.14
C LEU A 75 3.43 -3.05 -13.88
N ILE A 76 4.43 -3.79 -13.38
CA ILE A 76 5.80 -3.28 -13.15
C ILE A 76 6.47 -2.91 -14.48
N SER A 77 6.31 -3.74 -15.53
CA SER A 77 6.90 -3.47 -16.84
C SER A 77 6.36 -2.18 -17.42
N GLU A 78 5.05 -1.98 -17.36
CA GLU A 78 4.41 -0.75 -17.84
C GLU A 78 4.82 0.47 -17.02
N ALA A 79 4.89 0.35 -15.68
CA ALA A 79 5.40 1.44 -14.84
C ALA A 79 6.88 1.78 -15.14
N ARG A 80 7.68 0.79 -15.56
CA ARG A 80 9.06 1.01 -15.99
C ARG A 80 9.11 1.79 -17.30
N GLU A 81 8.23 1.47 -18.24
CA GLU A 81 8.09 2.24 -19.48
C GLU A 81 7.71 3.68 -19.18
N PHE A 82 6.76 3.92 -18.27
CA PHE A 82 6.32 5.26 -17.86
C PHE A 82 7.43 6.06 -17.19
N ALA A 83 8.26 5.41 -16.39
CA ALA A 83 9.43 6.04 -15.77
C ALA A 83 10.52 6.39 -16.78
N ALA A 84 10.63 5.67 -17.89
CA ALA A 84 11.57 5.98 -18.97
C ALA A 84 11.03 7.08 -19.90
N ALA A 85 9.73 7.06 -20.17
CA ALA A 85 9.04 8.03 -21.00
C ALA A 85 7.62 8.24 -20.46
N ALA A 86 7.33 9.48 -20.04
CA ALA A 86 6.03 9.82 -19.47
C ALA A 86 4.89 9.43 -20.43
N PRO A 87 3.87 8.69 -19.96
CA PRO A 87 2.74 8.28 -20.78
C PRO A 87 1.80 9.46 -21.10
N SER A 88 0.87 9.22 -22.03
CA SER A 88 -0.32 10.06 -22.13
C SER A 88 -1.22 9.89 -20.89
N GLU A 89 -2.01 10.91 -20.59
CA GLU A 89 -2.96 10.90 -19.47
C GLU A 89 -3.96 9.74 -19.57
N GLU A 90 -4.47 9.45 -20.76
CA GLU A 90 -5.37 8.32 -21.01
C GLU A 90 -4.72 6.98 -20.64
N ARG A 91 -3.49 6.74 -21.14
CA ARG A 91 -2.74 5.50 -20.86
C ARG A 91 -2.42 5.36 -19.37
N ALA A 92 -2.08 6.47 -18.71
CA ALA A 92 -1.88 6.50 -17.26
C ALA A 92 -3.15 6.14 -16.49
N GLY A 93 -4.30 6.71 -16.88
CA GLY A 93 -5.59 6.46 -16.26
C GLY A 93 -6.05 5.01 -16.43
N ASP A 94 -5.87 4.43 -17.62
CA ASP A 94 -6.16 3.01 -17.88
C ASP A 94 -5.28 2.07 -17.06
N TRP A 95 -3.99 2.37 -16.97
CA TRP A 95 -3.07 1.62 -16.14
C TRP A 95 -3.47 1.69 -14.66
N LEU A 96 -3.78 2.89 -14.14
CA LEU A 96 -4.18 3.06 -12.75
C LEU A 96 -5.47 2.30 -12.41
N ARG A 97 -6.45 2.28 -13.32
CA ARG A 97 -7.66 1.45 -13.16
C ARG A 97 -7.33 -0.04 -13.05
N ARG A 98 -6.40 -0.54 -13.86
CA ARG A 98 -5.96 -1.94 -13.78
C ARG A 98 -5.20 -2.25 -12.49
N VAL A 99 -4.36 -1.33 -12.00
CA VAL A 99 -3.70 -1.48 -10.69
C VAL A 99 -4.76 -1.60 -9.58
N ARG A 100 -5.77 -0.72 -9.57
CA ARG A 100 -6.87 -0.78 -8.60
C ARG A 100 -7.63 -2.10 -8.66
N SER A 101 -8.04 -2.53 -9.86
CA SER A 101 -8.75 -3.80 -10.05
C SER A 101 -7.93 -4.98 -9.52
N TRP A 102 -6.64 -5.00 -9.83
CA TRP A 102 -5.72 -6.06 -9.41
C TRP A 102 -5.59 -6.13 -7.88
N VAL A 103 -5.48 -4.98 -7.19
CA VAL A 103 -5.47 -4.94 -5.72
C VAL A 103 -6.80 -5.41 -5.14
N SER A 104 -7.93 -4.92 -5.66
CA SER A 104 -9.25 -5.31 -5.19
C SER A 104 -9.54 -6.81 -5.37
N GLU A 105 -9.07 -7.40 -6.47
CA GLU A 105 -9.16 -8.84 -6.71
C GLU A 105 -8.39 -9.62 -5.64
N ILE A 106 -7.22 -9.15 -5.23
CA ILE A 106 -6.41 -9.78 -4.17
C ILE A 106 -7.07 -9.59 -2.80
N GLU A 107 -7.56 -8.40 -2.49
CA GLU A 107 -8.30 -8.11 -1.26
C GLU A 107 -9.53 -9.02 -1.09
N ALA A 108 -10.28 -9.26 -2.19
CA ALA A 108 -11.43 -10.14 -2.18
C ALA A 108 -11.07 -11.59 -1.79
N THR A 109 -9.83 -12.03 -2.03
CA THR A 109 -9.39 -13.39 -1.65
C THR A 109 -9.15 -13.55 -0.14
N LEU A 110 -9.05 -12.44 0.60
CA LEU A 110 -8.73 -12.46 2.03
C LEU A 110 -9.97 -12.67 2.92
N GLY A 111 -11.16 -12.78 2.33
CA GLY A 111 -12.40 -13.05 3.07
C GLY A 111 -12.82 -11.91 4.00
N LEU A 112 -12.39 -10.68 3.73
CA LEU A 112 -12.84 -9.50 4.47
C LEU A 112 -14.32 -9.22 4.17
N ALA A 113 -15.08 -8.85 5.19
CA ALA A 113 -16.51 -8.54 5.04
C ALA A 113 -16.74 -7.26 4.22
N ASP A 114 -15.82 -6.29 4.36
CA ASP A 114 -15.81 -5.01 3.66
C ASP A 114 -14.39 -4.71 3.15
N PRO A 115 -14.22 -3.92 2.08
CA PRO A 115 -12.91 -3.41 1.67
C PRO A 115 -12.23 -2.65 2.82
N LEU A 116 -10.91 -2.72 2.89
CA LEU A 116 -10.19 -1.93 3.89
C LEU A 116 -10.36 -0.43 3.58
N PRO A 117 -10.66 0.42 4.58
CA PRO A 117 -10.73 1.86 4.36
C PRO A 117 -9.36 2.38 3.90
N GLN A 118 -9.33 3.38 3.02
CA GLN A 118 -8.08 4.05 2.64
C GLN A 118 -7.35 4.54 3.89
N LEU A 119 -6.07 4.24 4.02
CA LEU A 119 -5.29 4.53 5.22
C LEU A 119 -5.30 6.02 5.57
N ARG A 120 -5.18 6.89 4.57
CA ARG A 120 -5.15 8.35 4.72
C ARG A 120 -6.55 9.00 4.71
N SER A 121 -7.62 8.23 4.55
CA SER A 121 -8.99 8.75 4.68
C SER A 121 -9.32 9.12 6.13
N PRO A 122 -10.34 9.97 6.37
CA PRO A 122 -10.85 10.24 7.72
C PRO A 122 -11.26 8.96 8.48
N GLU A 123 -11.77 7.96 7.77
CA GLU A 123 -12.18 6.65 8.28
C GLU A 123 -11.01 5.66 8.39
N GLY A 124 -9.84 6.00 7.85
CA GLY A 124 -8.63 5.19 7.81
C GLY A 124 -7.80 5.21 9.09
N MET A 125 -6.83 4.30 9.18
CA MET A 125 -5.95 4.18 10.34
C MET A 125 -5.16 5.47 10.64
N PHE A 126 -4.82 6.29 9.62
CA PHE A 126 -4.19 7.59 9.83
C PHE A 126 -5.16 8.71 10.16
N GLY A 127 -6.48 8.53 9.99
CA GLY A 127 -7.50 9.49 10.40
C GLY A 127 -7.42 9.82 11.90
N ALA A 128 -7.30 8.78 12.73
CA ALA A 128 -7.10 8.93 14.18
C ALA A 128 -5.79 9.65 14.52
N LEU A 129 -4.68 9.31 13.86
CA LEU A 129 -3.40 10.00 14.04
C LEU A 129 -3.46 11.47 13.61
N ARG A 130 -4.19 11.77 12.53
CA ARG A 130 -4.40 13.15 12.05
C ARG A 130 -5.25 13.97 13.01
N LEU A 131 -6.29 13.37 13.59
CA LEU A 131 -7.09 13.96 14.67
C LEU A 131 -6.21 14.31 15.89
N VAL A 132 -5.38 13.37 16.34
CA VAL A 132 -4.49 13.60 17.48
C VAL A 132 -3.45 14.69 17.18
N ARG A 133 -2.86 14.70 15.97
CA ARG A 133 -1.96 15.78 15.55
C ARG A 133 -2.66 17.14 15.50
N GLY A 134 -3.90 17.19 15.01
CA GLY A 134 -4.70 18.41 14.99
C GLY A 134 -5.06 18.93 16.39
N TRP A 135 -5.22 18.04 17.36
CA TRP A 135 -5.50 18.40 18.76
C TRP A 135 -4.25 18.78 19.56
N HIS A 136 -3.05 18.50 19.06
CA HIS A 136 -1.82 18.72 19.81
C HIS A 136 -1.63 20.20 20.21
N ALA A 137 -1.85 21.14 19.27
CA ALA A 137 -1.76 22.56 19.56
C ALA A 137 -2.80 23.03 20.61
N LEU A 138 -3.99 22.43 20.64
CA LEU A 138 -5.03 22.74 21.62
C LEU A 138 -4.71 22.14 23.00
N ALA A 139 -4.19 20.91 23.03
CA ALA A 139 -3.75 20.26 24.26
C ALA A 139 -2.60 21.04 24.93
N ASP A 140 -1.64 21.52 24.13
CA ASP A 140 -0.53 22.36 24.60
C ASP A 140 -1.04 23.70 25.17
N GLN A 141 -1.99 24.36 24.50
CA GLN A 141 -2.61 25.60 24.99
C GLN A 141 -3.35 25.40 26.32
N LEU A 142 -3.96 24.24 26.51
CA LEU A 142 -4.71 23.90 27.72
C LEU A 142 -3.85 23.26 28.82
N GLY A 143 -2.55 23.06 28.58
CA GLY A 143 -1.65 22.41 29.54
C GLY A 143 -2.00 20.95 29.82
N LEU A 144 -2.66 20.28 28.88
CA LEU A 144 -3.08 18.88 29.02
C LEU A 144 -1.91 17.93 28.71
N PRO A 145 -1.82 16.79 29.42
CA PRO A 145 -0.82 15.78 29.11
C PRO A 145 -1.06 15.20 27.70
N PRO A 146 0.01 14.82 26.98
CA PRO A 146 -0.12 14.28 25.63
C PRO A 146 -0.88 12.95 25.64
N LEU A 147 -1.88 12.83 24.75
CA LEU A 147 -2.72 11.63 24.64
C LEU A 147 -2.01 10.45 23.95
N LEU A 148 -0.97 10.72 23.16
CA LEU A 148 -0.14 9.73 22.48
C LEU A 148 1.34 10.02 22.70
N PRO A 149 2.23 9.01 22.53
CA PRO A 149 3.67 9.23 22.57
C PRO A 149 4.09 10.34 21.59
N THR A 150 4.93 11.26 22.06
CA THR A 150 5.38 12.44 21.28
C THR A 150 6.02 12.07 19.94
N GLU A 151 6.68 10.92 19.86
CA GLU A 151 7.28 10.42 18.62
C GLU A 151 6.25 10.16 17.50
N TRP A 152 4.99 9.90 17.85
CA TRP A 152 3.93 9.61 16.88
C TRP A 152 3.27 10.89 16.33
N THR A 153 3.40 12.00 17.06
CA THR A 153 2.78 13.29 16.73
C THR A 153 3.72 14.26 16.02
N LYS A 154 5.02 13.95 15.91
CA LYS A 154 5.98 14.75 15.13
C LYS A 154 5.55 14.85 13.65
N PRO A 155 5.72 16.02 13.00
CA PRO A 155 5.63 16.12 11.56
C PRO A 155 6.70 15.22 10.92
N LEU A 156 6.35 14.56 9.80
CA LEU A 156 7.35 13.90 8.95
C LEU A 156 8.24 14.94 8.27
#